data_AF-A0A1M2VCL5-F1
#
_entry.id   AF-A0A1M2VCL5-F1
#
_cell.length_a   1.000
_cell.length_b   1.000
_cell.length_c   1.000
_cell.angle_alpha   90.00
_cell.angle_beta   90.00
_cell.angle_gamma   90.00
#
_symmetry.space_group_name_H-M   'P 1'
#
loop_
_entity.id
_entity.type
_entity.pdbx_description
1 polymer ?
#
loop_
_entity_poly.entity_id
_entity_poly.type
_entity_poly.pdbx_seq_one_letter_code
_entity_poly.pdbx_strand_id
1 'polypeptide(L)'
;MWDIREQECVYEFSTGNNAVSAMAWDAAHASLFVATACPHVNRMGERAGYRRARIPTWATWASVAKDHKAYKAGGSQVNPRRSIVVHDANGDVVGDEDEERGYYDLGSEDEEGDDGEEEIDEAYSADMRWPEKCFHKENYFGYAYDAGEHMLFRWHFKDEPDITQLPASTMADW
;
A
#
# COMPACT_ATOMS: atom_id res chain seq x y z
N MET A 1 -2.87 -1.51 15.54
CA MET A 1 -3.84 -1.76 16.61
C MET A 1 -3.71 -3.20 17.05
N TRP A 2 -3.64 -3.43 18.36
CA TRP A 2 -3.31 -4.73 18.94
C TRP A 2 -4.51 -5.24 19.75
N ASP A 3 -4.91 -6.49 19.56
CA ASP A 3 -5.84 -7.13 20.50
C ASP A 3 -5.01 -7.65 21.69
N ILE A 4 -5.23 -7.07 22.86
CA ILE A 4 -4.51 -7.43 24.08
C ILE A 4 -4.84 -8.84 24.58
N ARG A 5 -6.00 -9.40 24.20
CA ARG A 5 -6.46 -10.73 24.64
C ARG A 5 -5.83 -11.82 23.80
N GLU A 6 -5.85 -11.63 22.48
CA GLU A 6 -5.28 -12.58 21.51
C GLU A 6 -3.77 -12.37 21.30
N GLN A 7 -3.22 -11.29 21.86
CA GLN A 7 -1.82 -10.89 21.68
C GLN A 7 -1.43 -10.79 20.21
N GLU A 8 -2.34 -10.30 19.37
CA GLU A 8 -2.16 -10.24 17.92
C GLU A 8 -2.36 -8.82 17.38
N CYS A 9 -1.61 -8.49 16.33
CA CYS A 9 -1.82 -7.27 15.56
C CYS A 9 -3.07 -7.44 14.68
N VAL A 10 -4.13 -6.67 14.97
CA VAL A 10 -5.37 -6.74 14.18
C VAL A 10 -5.32 -5.82 12.96
N TYR A 11 -4.70 -4.64 13.11
CA TYR A 11 -4.59 -3.66 12.03
C TYR A 11 -3.24 -2.98 12.05
N GLU A 12 -2.63 -2.82 10.88
CA GLU A 12 -1.50 -1.94 10.67
C GLU A 12 -1.96 -0.66 9.98
N PHE A 13 -1.46 0.49 10.44
CA PHE A 13 -1.71 1.78 9.81
C PHE A 13 -0.44 2.26 9.15
N SER A 14 -0.48 2.44 7.84
CA SER A 14 0.60 3.08 7.11
C SER A 14 0.36 4.58 6.99
N THR A 15 1.40 5.36 7.25
CA THR A 15 1.45 6.80 6.96
C THR A 15 2.41 7.13 5.82
N GLY A 16 2.67 6.16 4.93
CA GLY A 16 3.69 6.28 3.89
C GLY A 16 5.08 6.42 4.52
N ASN A 17 5.88 7.37 4.04
CA ASN A 17 7.19 7.69 4.64
C ASN A 17 7.14 8.80 5.70
N ASN A 18 5.95 9.23 6.13
CA ASN A 18 5.84 10.20 7.20
C ASN A 18 5.96 9.53 8.57
N ALA A 19 6.52 10.27 9.53
CA ALA A 19 6.48 9.88 10.94
C ALA A 19 5.13 10.23 11.57
N VAL A 20 4.63 9.39 12.47
CA VAL A 20 3.46 9.71 13.29
C VAL A 20 3.88 10.63 14.44
N SER A 21 3.24 11.79 14.56
CA SER A 21 3.55 12.77 15.61
C SER A 21 2.52 12.79 16.74
N ALA A 22 1.25 12.53 16.43
CA ALA A 22 0.18 12.44 17.42
C ALA A 22 -0.97 11.55 16.93
N MET A 23 -1.73 11.00 17.88
CA MET A 23 -2.90 10.17 17.60
C MET A 23 -4.02 10.51 18.58
N ALA A 24 -5.27 10.49 18.11
CA ALA A 24 -6.45 10.71 18.95
C ALA A 24 -7.59 9.76 18.54
N TRP A 25 -8.18 9.08 19.54
CA TRP A 25 -9.31 8.18 19.34
C TRP A 25 -10.64 8.92 19.57
N ASP A 26 -11.55 8.78 18.63
CA ASP A 26 -12.94 9.20 18.73
C ASP A 26 -13.84 7.96 18.83
N ALA A 27 -14.31 7.71 20.06
CA ALA A 27 -15.14 6.55 20.36
C ALA A 27 -16.54 6.64 19.75
N ALA A 28 -17.08 7.85 19.53
CA ALA A 28 -18.45 8.01 19.04
C ALA A 28 -18.59 7.57 17.57
N HIS A 29 -17.52 7.76 16.80
CA HIS A 29 -17.50 7.43 15.36
C HIS A 29 -16.57 6.26 15.04
N ALA A 30 -16.07 5.54 16.05
CA ALA A 30 -15.06 4.50 15.90
C ALA A 30 -13.95 4.95 14.93
N SER A 31 -13.32 6.08 15.24
CA SER A 31 -12.42 6.78 14.34
C SER A 31 -11.10 7.12 15.00
N LEU A 32 -10.00 6.90 14.29
CA LEU A 32 -8.66 7.25 14.75
C LEU A 32 -8.10 8.38 13.89
N PHE A 33 -7.81 9.51 14.53
CA PHE A 33 -7.13 10.63 13.92
C PHE A 33 -5.62 10.50 14.12
N VAL A 34 -4.85 10.69 13.06
CA VAL A 34 -3.39 10.55 13.07
C VAL A 34 -2.76 11.76 12.43
N ALA A 35 -2.00 12.54 13.21
CA ALA A 35 -1.19 13.63 12.70
C ALA A 35 0.19 13.11 12.31
N THR A 36 0.68 13.55 11.16
CA THR A 36 1.95 13.09 10.59
C THR A 36 2.93 14.22 10.32
N ALA A 37 4.21 13.91 10.46
CA ALA A 37 5.33 14.79 10.16
C ALA A 37 6.08 14.27 8.93
N CYS A 38 6.15 15.07 7.86
CA CYS A 38 7.02 14.78 6.73
C CYS A 38 8.41 15.37 7.00
N PRO A 39 9.47 14.55 7.13
CA PRO A 39 10.83 15.06 7.35
C PRO A 39 11.41 15.82 6.15
N HIS A 40 10.79 15.68 4.98
CA HIS A 40 11.25 16.20 3.70
C HIS A 40 10.59 17.52 3.32
N VAL A 41 9.75 18.07 4.20
CA VAL A 41 9.12 19.39 4.08
C VAL A 41 9.63 20.29 5.19
N ASN A 42 10.16 21.46 4.81
CA ASN A 42 10.58 22.44 5.80
C ASN A 42 9.40 23.28 6.31
N ARG A 43 9.65 24.15 7.30
CA ARG A 43 8.60 25.01 7.89
C ARG A 43 7.97 25.99 6.88
N MET A 44 8.65 26.28 5.77
CA MET A 44 8.14 27.15 4.70
C MET A 44 7.31 26.38 3.65
N GLY A 45 7.15 25.06 3.81
CA GLY A 45 6.46 24.20 2.85
C GLY A 45 7.33 23.75 1.67
N GLU A 46 8.62 24.09 1.68
CA GLU A 46 9.52 23.69 0.60
C GLU A 46 9.88 22.22 0.74
N ARG A 47 9.72 21.48 -0.35
CA ARG A 47 9.99 20.04 -0.44
C ARG A 47 11.39 19.81 -1.00
N ALA A 48 12.18 18.97 -0.33
CA ALA A 48 13.53 18.62 -0.77
C ALA A 48 13.85 17.14 -0.51
N GLY A 49 14.83 16.60 -1.26
CA GLY A 49 15.25 15.21 -1.12
C GLY A 49 14.22 14.22 -1.65
N TYR A 50 13.55 14.57 -2.73
CA TYR A 50 12.64 13.70 -3.48
C TYR A 50 13.25 13.39 -4.85
N ARG A 51 13.15 12.12 -5.25
CA ARG A 51 13.53 11.60 -6.57
C ARG A 51 12.30 11.12 -7.33
N ARG A 52 12.45 10.87 -8.64
CA ARG A 52 11.42 10.17 -9.43
C ARG A 52 11.15 8.80 -8.79
N ALA A 53 9.87 8.49 -8.57
CA ALA A 53 9.45 7.21 -7.99
C ALA A 53 9.71 6.07 -8.98
N ARG A 54 10.04 4.88 -8.45
CA ARG A 54 10.17 3.64 -9.22
C ARG A 54 9.05 2.70 -8.81
N ILE A 55 7.87 2.93 -9.38
CA ILE A 55 6.64 2.24 -8.99
C ILE A 55 6.53 0.93 -9.78
N PRO A 56 6.47 -0.24 -9.12
CA PRO A 56 6.11 -1.48 -9.80
C PRO A 56 4.71 -1.39 -10.42
N THR A 57 4.48 -2.05 -11.55
CA THR A 57 3.19 -2.06 -12.27
C THR A 57 2.00 -2.44 -11.38
N TRP A 58 2.20 -3.39 -10.47
CA TRP A 58 1.19 -3.84 -9.51
C TRP A 58 0.91 -2.83 -8.38
N ALA A 59 1.83 -1.91 -8.11
CA ALA A 59 1.73 -0.94 -7.01
C ALA A 59 1.06 0.37 -7.45
N THR A 60 0.32 0.35 -8.56
CA THR A 60 -0.38 1.50 -9.10
C THR A 60 -1.84 1.54 -8.62
N TRP A 61 -2.45 2.72 -8.62
CA TRP A 61 -3.87 2.87 -8.30
C TRP A 61 -4.78 2.09 -9.25
N ALA A 62 -4.41 2.05 -10.54
CA ALA A 62 -5.11 1.29 -11.56
C ALA A 62 -5.12 -0.21 -11.25
N SER A 63 -3.97 -0.76 -10.82
CA SER A 63 -3.88 -2.15 -10.39
C SER A 63 -4.78 -2.43 -9.18
N VAL A 64 -4.77 -1.56 -8.17
CA VAL A 64 -5.67 -1.72 -6.99
C VAL A 64 -7.14 -1.68 -7.40
N ALA A 65 -7.53 -0.76 -8.29
CA ALA A 65 -8.90 -0.66 -8.78
C ALA A 65 -9.32 -1.92 -9.56
N LYS A 66 -8.41 -2.48 -10.38
CA LYS A 66 -8.61 -3.74 -11.11
C LYS A 66 -8.82 -4.91 -10.14
N ASP A 67 -7.92 -5.06 -9.16
CA ASP A 67 -8.00 -6.11 -8.14
C ASP A 67 -9.29 -6.02 -7.32
N HIS A 68 -9.70 -4.81 -6.93
CA HIS A 68 -10.96 -4.59 -6.22
C HIS A 68 -12.18 -4.96 -7.08
N LYS A 69 -12.19 -4.59 -8.37
CA LYS A 69 -13.27 -4.96 -9.29
C LYS A 69 -13.36 -6.47 -9.45
N ALA A 70 -12.22 -7.16 -9.56
CA ALA A 70 -12.16 -8.62 -9.64
C ALA A 70 -12.69 -9.28 -8.35
N TYR A 71 -12.29 -8.77 -7.18
CA TYR A 71 -12.80 -9.22 -5.88
C TYR A 71 -14.32 -9.07 -5.77
N LYS A 72 -14.87 -7.91 -6.16
CA LYS A 72 -16.33 -7.67 -6.17
C LYS A 72 -17.08 -8.55 -7.18
N ALA A 73 -16.43 -8.96 -8.27
CA ALA A 73 -16.99 -9.86 -9.27
C ALA A 73 -16.93 -11.35 -8.86
N GLY A 74 -16.41 -11.68 -7.67
CA GLY A 74 -16.25 -13.07 -7.21
C GLY A 74 -15.02 -13.77 -7.76
N GLY A 75 -14.12 -13.05 -8.43
CA GLY A 75 -12.83 -13.56 -8.90
C GLY A 75 -11.83 -13.64 -7.76
N SER A 76 -11.96 -14.64 -6.89
CA SER A 76 -10.95 -14.92 -5.87
C SER A 76 -9.77 -15.65 -6.52
N GLN A 77 -8.86 -14.88 -7.12
CA GLN A 77 -7.47 -15.30 -7.34
C GLN A 77 -6.62 -14.45 -6.41
N VAL A 78 -6.65 -14.80 -5.11
CA VAL A 78 -5.67 -14.29 -4.17
C VAL A 78 -4.31 -14.78 -4.65
N ASN A 79 -3.51 -13.89 -5.22
CA ASN A 79 -2.12 -14.18 -5.56
C ASN A 79 -1.36 -14.43 -4.24
N PRO A 80 -0.95 -15.66 -3.92
CA PRO A 80 -0.51 -16.02 -2.57
C PRO A 80 0.92 -15.56 -2.26
N ARG A 81 1.52 -14.67 -3.05
CA ARG A 81 2.86 -14.10 -2.80
C ARG A 81 2.93 -13.12 -1.62
N ARG A 82 1.86 -12.95 -0.84
CA ARG A 82 1.94 -12.37 0.50
C ARG A 82 2.30 -13.44 1.53
N SER A 83 3.48 -14.04 1.41
CA SER A 83 4.14 -14.61 2.58
C SER A 83 4.92 -13.49 3.27
N ILE A 84 4.44 -13.09 4.45
CA ILE A 84 5.29 -12.39 5.40
C ILE A 84 6.44 -13.35 5.70
N VAL A 85 7.66 -13.00 5.28
CA VAL A 85 8.86 -13.71 5.73
C VAL A 85 9.06 -13.35 7.18
N VAL A 86 8.70 -14.26 8.09
CA VAL A 86 8.95 -14.11 9.51
C VAL A 86 10.42 -14.43 9.74
N HIS A 87 11.21 -13.41 10.05
CA HIS A 87 12.56 -13.59 10.56
C HIS A 87 12.48 -13.83 12.07
N ASP A 88 13.23 -14.82 12.57
CA ASP A 88 13.42 -14.96 14.01
C ASP A 88 14.32 -13.83 14.55
N ALA A 89 14.47 -13.76 15.88
CA ALA A 89 15.30 -12.74 16.54
C ALA A 89 16.80 -12.80 16.17
N ASN A 90 17.24 -13.83 15.43
CA ASN A 90 18.61 -14.04 14.98
C ASN A 90 18.78 -13.83 13.46
N GLY A 91 17.70 -13.58 12.72
CA GLY A 91 17.70 -13.29 11.29
C GLY A 91 17.53 -14.50 10.39
N ASP A 92 17.23 -15.68 10.92
CA ASP A 92 17.04 -16.89 10.10
C ASP A 92 15.62 -16.98 9.54
N VAL A 93 15.52 -17.44 8.28
CA VAL A 93 14.26 -17.65 7.55
C VAL A 93 13.72 -19.03 7.92
N VAL A 94 12.60 -19.07 8.63
CA VAL A 94 11.83 -20.30 8.86
C VAL A 94 10.80 -20.43 7.74
N GLY A 95 11.04 -21.32 6.79
CA GLY A 95 10.13 -21.60 5.68
C GLY A 95 9.96 -23.10 5.51
N ASP A 96 8.70 -23.55 5.54
CA ASP A 96 8.29 -24.94 5.30
C ASP A 96 8.71 -25.39 3.91
N GLU A 97 9.47 -26.49 3.86
CA GLU A 97 9.64 -27.31 2.67
C GLU A 97 8.32 -28.05 2.45
N ASP A 98 7.62 -27.83 1.32
CA ASP A 98 6.87 -28.91 0.64
C ASP A 98 6.28 -28.49 -0.73
N GLU A 99 6.79 -29.22 -1.74
CA GLU A 99 6.14 -29.77 -2.94
C GLU A 99 5.59 -28.91 -4.10
N GLU A 100 6.36 -28.98 -5.20
CA GLU A 100 5.97 -28.99 -6.62
C GLU A 100 4.50 -29.37 -6.90
N ARG A 101 3.69 -28.45 -7.46
CA ARG A 101 2.39 -28.83 -8.02
C ARG A 101 1.92 -27.97 -9.21
N GLY A 102 2.24 -28.47 -10.39
CA GLY A 102 1.37 -28.66 -11.56
C GLY A 102 0.41 -27.55 -12.01
N TYR A 103 0.77 -26.91 -13.12
CA TYR A 103 -0.09 -26.15 -14.03
C TYR A 103 -1.25 -27.03 -14.54
N TYR A 104 -2.50 -26.63 -14.33
CA TYR A 104 -3.65 -27.20 -15.04
C TYR A 104 -4.40 -26.14 -15.85
N ASP A 105 -4.25 -26.33 -17.15
CA ASP A 105 -5.12 -25.98 -18.25
C ASP A 105 -6.59 -26.36 -17.98
N LEU A 106 -7.46 -25.35 -17.93
CA LEU A 106 -8.88 -25.47 -18.24
C LEU A 106 -9.25 -24.28 -19.13
N GLY A 107 -9.27 -24.54 -20.44
CA GLY A 107 -9.71 -23.59 -21.45
C GLY A 107 -11.11 -23.04 -21.20
N SER A 108 -11.19 -21.70 -21.22
CA SER A 108 -12.35 -20.96 -21.67
C SER A 108 -11.86 -19.94 -22.69
N GLU A 109 -12.20 -20.16 -23.95
CA GLU A 109 -12.01 -19.23 -25.07
C GLU A 109 -12.82 -17.93 -24.80
N ASP A 110 -12.31 -16.82 -25.34
CA ASP A 110 -12.91 -15.47 -25.41
C ASP A 110 -12.51 -14.44 -24.33
N GLU A 111 -11.31 -13.86 -24.47
CA GLU A 111 -11.14 -12.48 -24.94
C GLU A 111 -9.64 -12.22 -25.12
N GLU A 112 -9.27 -11.63 -26.25
CA GLU A 112 -7.89 -11.29 -26.60
C GLU A 112 -7.27 -10.40 -25.51
N GLY A 113 -6.50 -11.02 -24.61
CA GLY A 113 -5.68 -10.32 -23.65
C GLY A 113 -4.46 -9.78 -24.37
N ASP A 114 -4.61 -8.59 -24.94
CA ASP A 114 -3.52 -7.68 -25.28
C ASP A 114 -2.53 -7.68 -24.12
N ASP A 115 -1.43 -8.42 -24.32
CA ASP A 115 -0.24 -8.44 -23.48
C ASP A 115 0.65 -7.24 -23.78
N GLY A 116 0.06 -6.18 -24.33
CA GLY A 116 0.51 -4.81 -24.16
C GLY A 116 0.76 -4.57 -22.68
N GLU A 117 2.02 -4.69 -22.30
CA GLU A 117 2.59 -4.00 -21.16
C GLU A 117 2.02 -2.58 -21.21
N GLU A 118 0.96 -2.31 -20.46
CA GLU A 118 0.46 -0.95 -20.24
C GLU A 118 1.62 -0.24 -19.57
N GLU A 119 2.48 0.32 -20.41
CA GLU A 119 3.66 1.09 -20.09
C GLU A 119 3.18 2.05 -19.03
N ILE A 120 3.67 1.83 -17.79
CA ILE A 120 3.37 2.63 -16.61
C ILE A 120 3.15 4.05 -17.10
N ASP A 121 1.92 4.59 -17.01
CA ASP A 121 1.61 5.88 -17.63
C ASP A 121 2.70 6.85 -17.22
N GLU A 122 3.58 7.15 -18.18
CA GLU A 122 4.82 7.81 -17.87
C GLU A 122 4.50 9.21 -17.35
N ALA A 123 3.33 9.76 -17.74
CA ALA A 123 2.76 10.97 -17.17
C ALA A 123 2.35 10.79 -15.70
N TYR A 124 1.60 9.73 -15.36
CA TYR A 124 1.23 9.44 -13.95
C TYR A 124 2.45 9.24 -13.05
N SER A 125 3.48 8.51 -13.51
CA SER A 125 4.69 8.27 -12.73
C SER A 125 5.73 9.39 -12.81
N ALA A 126 5.66 10.30 -13.78
CA ALA A 126 6.54 11.47 -13.86
C ALA A 126 6.30 12.44 -12.70
N ASP A 127 5.04 12.58 -12.29
CA ASP A 127 4.64 13.44 -11.18
C ASP A 127 4.86 12.77 -9.83
N MET A 128 4.93 11.43 -9.79
CA MET A 128 5.17 10.68 -8.57
C MET A 128 6.61 10.83 -8.10
N ARG A 129 6.74 11.43 -6.92
CA ARG A 129 8.01 11.65 -6.24
C ARG A 129 8.12 10.72 -5.05
N TRP A 130 9.32 10.19 -4.83
CA TRP A 130 9.63 9.34 -3.67
C TRP A 130 10.78 9.95 -2.86
N PRO A 131 10.72 9.92 -1.52
CA PRO A 131 11.83 10.42 -0.71
C PRO A 131 13.14 9.66 -1.00
N GLU A 132 14.25 10.37 -1.12
CA GLU A 132 15.57 9.77 -1.33
C GLU A 132 16.01 8.92 -0.12
N LYS A 133 15.64 9.35 1.08
CA LYS A 133 15.90 8.65 2.35
C LYS A 133 14.62 8.06 2.93
N CYS A 134 13.90 7.31 2.11
CA CYS A 134 12.64 6.68 2.49
C CYS A 134 12.85 5.54 3.50
N PHE A 135 11.95 5.44 4.48
CA PHE A 135 11.89 4.28 5.39
C PHE A 135 11.32 3.07 4.67
N HIS A 136 10.36 3.29 3.77
CA HIS A 136 9.69 2.28 2.99
C HIS A 136 10.00 2.46 1.50
N LYS A 137 10.26 1.35 0.80
CA LYS A 137 10.37 1.36 -0.66
C LYS A 137 8.98 1.48 -1.29
N GLU A 138 8.93 1.88 -2.56
CA GLU A 138 7.70 2.01 -3.35
C GLU A 138 6.83 0.75 -3.36
N ASN A 139 7.45 -0.42 -3.13
CA ASN A 139 6.83 -1.74 -3.13
C ASN A 139 6.51 -2.29 -1.72
N TYR A 140 6.67 -1.49 -0.67
CA TYR A 140 6.42 -1.96 0.70
C TYR A 140 4.92 -2.10 0.99
N PHE A 141 4.11 -1.18 0.47
CA PHE A 141 2.67 -1.18 0.65
C PHE A 141 1.98 -1.88 -0.53
N GLY A 142 0.69 -2.18 -0.39
CA GLY A 142 -0.13 -2.72 -1.48
C GLY A 142 -0.30 -1.77 -2.69
N TYR A 143 0.15 -0.52 -2.55
CA TYR A 143 0.24 0.49 -3.60
C TYR A 143 1.32 1.51 -3.23
N ALA A 144 1.93 2.17 -4.21
CA ALA A 144 2.99 3.14 -3.96
C ALA A 144 2.41 4.42 -3.33
N TYR A 145 2.58 4.55 -2.02
CA TYR A 145 2.03 5.65 -1.23
C TYR A 145 3.11 6.45 -0.50
N ASP A 146 3.19 7.75 -0.83
CA ASP A 146 3.87 8.76 -0.03
C ASP A 146 2.94 9.96 0.15
N ALA A 147 2.76 10.44 1.38
CA ALA A 147 1.98 11.66 1.63
C ALA A 147 2.73 12.93 1.20
N GLY A 148 4.06 12.90 1.35
CA GLY A 148 5.05 13.96 1.09
C GLY A 148 4.76 15.38 1.54
N GLU A 149 3.83 15.54 2.46
CA GLU A 149 3.60 16.73 3.26
C GLU A 149 3.06 16.35 4.65
N HIS A 150 2.86 17.34 5.51
CA HIS A 150 2.23 17.12 6.81
C HIS A 150 0.74 16.81 6.63
N MET A 151 0.32 15.58 6.95
CA MET A 151 -1.07 15.14 6.78
C MET A 151 -1.74 14.80 8.10
N LEU A 152 -3.05 15.06 8.15
CA LEU A 152 -3.96 14.55 9.17
C LEU A 152 -4.84 13.45 8.55
N PHE A 153 -4.63 12.21 8.95
CA PHE A 153 -5.47 11.08 8.54
C PHE A 153 -6.62 10.87 9.52
N ARG A 154 -7.74 10.41 8.97
CA ARG A 154 -8.86 9.87 9.75
C ARG A 154 -9.16 8.47 9.28
N TRP A 155 -8.86 7.49 10.12
CA TRP A 155 -9.17 6.09 9.90
C TRP A 155 -10.54 5.78 10.49
N HIS A 156 -11.41 5.14 9.71
CA HIS A 156 -12.73 4.71 10.14
C HIS A 156 -12.77 3.19 10.24
N PHE A 157 -13.18 2.67 11.39
CA PHE A 157 -13.38 1.23 11.59
C PHE A 157 -14.85 0.90 11.32
N LYS A 158 -15.09 0.06 10.32
CA LYS A 158 -16.42 -0.37 9.89
C LYS A 158 -16.37 -1.86 9.56
N ASP A 159 -17.51 -2.54 9.70
CA ASP A 159 -17.65 -3.96 9.34
C ASP A 159 -17.44 -4.18 7.83
N GLU A 160 -17.92 -3.24 7.02
CA GLU A 160 -17.74 -3.22 5.57
C GLU A 160 -16.87 -2.01 5.15
N PRO A 161 -15.54 -2.09 5.31
CA PRO A 161 -14.64 -1.01 4.91
C PRO A 161 -14.62 -0.89 3.39
N ASP A 162 -14.68 0.35 2.89
CA ASP A 162 -14.47 0.64 1.48
C ASP A 162 -12.97 0.70 1.20
N ILE A 163 -12.41 -0.43 0.75
CA ILE A 163 -10.97 -0.58 0.48
C ILE A 163 -10.50 0.20 -0.75
N THR A 164 -11.41 0.86 -1.48
CA THR A 164 -11.05 1.76 -2.59
C THR A 164 -10.74 3.18 -2.14
N GLN A 165 -11.09 3.53 -0.90
CA GLN A 165 -10.78 4.83 -0.32
C GLN A 165 -9.35 4.85 0.18
N LEU A 166 -8.42 5.01 -0.76
CA LEU A 166 -7.03 5.24 -0.44
C LEU A 166 -6.73 6.74 -0.38
N PRO A 167 -5.78 7.19 0.46
CA PRO A 167 -5.27 8.55 0.39
C PRO A 167 -4.48 8.75 -0.91
N ALA A 168 -4.66 9.91 -1.55
CA ALA A 168 -3.82 10.31 -2.68
C ALA A 168 -2.36 10.39 -2.24
N SER A 169 -1.47 9.79 -3.01
CA SER A 169 -0.04 10.08 -2.93
C SER A 169 0.21 11.54 -3.31
N THR A 170 1.28 12.14 -2.77
CA THR A 170 1.72 13.53 -2.94
C THR A 170 1.05 14.25 -4.10
N MET A 171 0.25 15.27 -3.79
CA MET A 171 -0.31 16.14 -4.81
C MET A 171 0.83 16.77 -5.61
N ALA A 172 0.83 16.55 -6.92
CA ALA A 172 1.68 17.28 -7.84
C ALA A 172 1.19 18.73 -7.86
N ASP A 173 1.79 19.58 -7.02
CA ASP A 173 1.59 21.01 -7.14
C ASP A 173 2.43 21.53 -8.32
N TRP A 174 1.72 21.77 -9.43
CA TRP A 174 1.87 22.76 -10.52
C TRP A 174 3.26 23.31 -10.88
#